data_AF-A0A349NGM1-F1
#
_entry.id   AF-A0A349NGM1-F1
#
_cell.length_a   1.000
_cell.length_b   1.000
_cell.length_c   1.000
_cell.angle_alpha   90.00
_cell.angle_beta   90.00
_cell.angle_gamma   90.00
#
_symmetry.space_group_name_H-M   'P 1'
#
loop_
_entity.id
_entity.type
_entity.pdbx_description
1 polymer ?
#
loop_
_entity_poly.entity_id
_entity_poly.type
_entity_poly.pdbx_seq_one_letter_code
_entity_poly.pdbx_strand_id
1 'polypeptide(L)'
;MSEILNPAKMNRKKKMIIIAGLVAVILCVLINQLWAYIGLVVILLLFLLNLHVFNKNRFWACNINNLNVIGRNYDTLVIGEPISKETISLDNNKYIFITCPGRSMGASIILAYRLFSLLHSGGTLILAYHKAGEKISSLDIPYIHDVTLFEKNIKRKKEYFPLFLNPIQSLKLVMGVTHHHAKATKNVNKLEDFCKSREIKLLTYKV
;
A
#
# COMPACT_ATOMS: atom_id res chain seq x y z
N MET A 1 -21.07 -24.05 -8.05
CA MET A 1 -21.63 -24.98 -7.05
C MET A 1 -21.23 -24.46 -5.68
N SER A 2 -22.22 -23.99 -4.93
CA SER A 2 -22.12 -23.14 -3.75
C SER A 2 -21.56 -23.87 -2.52
N GLU A 3 -20.32 -23.57 -2.12
CA GLU A 3 -19.87 -23.79 -0.75
C GLU A 3 -20.57 -22.76 0.15
N ILE A 4 -21.72 -23.14 0.70
CA ILE A 4 -22.39 -22.42 1.76
C ILE A 4 -21.43 -22.38 2.95
N LEU A 5 -20.85 -21.19 3.15
CA LEU A 5 -19.89 -20.89 4.20
C LEU A 5 -20.60 -21.03 5.56
N ASN A 6 -20.53 -22.22 6.14
CA ASN A 6 -21.19 -22.54 7.41
C ASN A 6 -20.64 -21.64 8.54
N PRO A 7 -21.44 -20.72 9.12
CA PRO A 7 -20.98 -19.67 10.04
C PRO A 7 -20.40 -20.24 11.35
N ALA A 8 -20.74 -21.48 11.70
CA ALA A 8 -20.22 -22.17 12.88
C ALA A 8 -18.71 -22.49 12.78
N LYS A 9 -18.18 -22.72 11.58
CA LYS A 9 -16.77 -23.13 11.38
C LYS A 9 -15.79 -21.97 11.56
N MET A 10 -16.23 -20.74 11.24
CA MET A 10 -15.46 -19.52 11.45
C MET A 10 -15.33 -19.18 12.96
N ASN A 11 -16.37 -19.44 13.74
CA ASN A 11 -16.35 -19.24 15.20
C ASN A 11 -15.45 -20.23 15.94
N ARG A 12 -15.36 -21.50 15.50
CA ARG A 12 -14.44 -22.49 16.10
C ARG A 12 -12.97 -22.12 15.90
N LYS A 13 -12.58 -21.65 14.72
CA LYS A 13 -11.19 -21.22 14.45
C LYS A 13 -10.80 -19.99 15.28
N LYS A 14 -11.69 -18.99 15.40
CA LYS A 14 -11.48 -17.83 16.28
C LYS A 14 -11.37 -18.25 17.75
N LYS A 15 -12.24 -19.14 18.23
CA LYS A 15 -12.17 -19.70 19.59
C LYS A 15 -10.87 -20.47 19.83
N MET A 16 -10.41 -21.30 18.89
CA MET A 16 -9.13 -22.00 19.02
C MET A 16 -7.93 -21.05 19.07
N ILE A 17 -7.94 -19.97 18.28
CA ILE A 17 -6.87 -18.95 18.33
C ILE A 17 -6.87 -18.24 19.69
N ILE A 18 -8.05 -17.90 20.23
CA ILE A 18 -8.18 -17.27 21.56
C ILE A 18 -7.71 -18.23 22.66
N ILE A 19 -8.10 -19.50 22.60
CA ILE A 19 -7.67 -20.54 23.56
C ILE A 19 -6.16 -20.77 23.48
N ALA A 20 -5.59 -20.87 22.28
CA ALA A 20 -4.14 -21.01 22.10
C ALA A 20 -3.38 -19.79 22.63
N GLY A 21 -3.92 -18.58 22.45
CA GLY A 21 -3.37 -17.35 23.03
C GLY A 21 -3.40 -17.36 24.55
N LEU A 22 -4.53 -17.77 25.15
CA LEU A 22 -4.68 -17.90 26.60
C LEU A 22 -3.72 -18.95 27.19
N VAL A 23 -3.60 -20.12 26.55
CA VAL A 23 -2.68 -21.18 26.98
C VAL A 23 -1.22 -20.73 26.88
N ALA A 24 -0.84 -20.00 25.84
CA ALA A 24 0.49 -19.43 25.71
C ALA A 24 0.80 -18.41 26.82
N VAL A 25 -0.16 -17.55 27.17
CA VAL A 25 -0.01 -16.59 28.28
C VAL A 25 0.16 -17.32 29.62
N ILE A 26 -0.65 -18.36 29.88
CA ILE A 26 -0.55 -19.17 31.12
C ILE A 26 0.81 -19.90 31.20
N LEU A 27 1.29 -20.47 30.09
CA LEU A 27 2.61 -21.11 30.01
C LEU A 27 3.75 -20.10 30.27
N CYS A 28 3.65 -18.88 29.74
CA CYS A 28 4.63 -17.81 30.01
C CYS A 28 4.66 -17.41 31.50
N VAL A 29 3.52 -17.40 32.19
CA VAL A 29 3.43 -17.11 33.63
C VAL A 29 4.02 -18.24 34.47
N LEU A 30 3.79 -19.51 34.09
CA LEU A 30 4.28 -20.69 34.82
C LEU A 30 5.81 -20.88 34.75
N ILE A 31 6.44 -20.41 33.67
CA ILE A 31 7.87 -20.64 33.42
C ILE A 31 8.77 -19.74 34.29
N ASN A 32 8.24 -18.74 35.02
CA ASN A 32 8.96 -17.81 35.91
C ASN A 32 10.34 -17.34 35.38
N GLN A 33 10.45 -17.24 34.06
CA GLN A 33 11.69 -16.94 33.38
C GLN A 33 11.55 -15.54 32.84
N LEU A 34 12.39 -14.64 33.36
CA LEU A 34 12.40 -13.22 33.02
C LEU A 34 12.45 -13.01 31.49
N TRP A 35 13.10 -13.93 30.77
CA TRP A 35 13.14 -14.02 29.31
C TRP A 35 11.79 -14.27 28.63
N ALA A 36 10.88 -15.04 29.23
CA ALA A 36 9.54 -15.28 28.69
C ALA A 36 8.70 -13.99 28.73
N TYR A 37 8.81 -13.21 29.81
CA TYR A 37 8.18 -11.90 29.91
C TYR A 37 8.73 -10.91 28.90
N ILE A 38 10.07 -10.82 28.75
CA ILE A 38 10.71 -9.98 27.73
C ILE A 38 10.24 -10.39 26.32
N GLY A 39 10.24 -11.69 26.02
CA GLY A 39 9.79 -12.21 24.73
C GLY A 39 8.32 -11.86 24.44
N LEU A 40 7.44 -11.98 25.43
CA LEU A 40 6.02 -11.62 25.30
C LEU A 40 5.85 -10.13 25.02
N VAL A 41 6.59 -9.26 25.72
CA VAL A 41 6.57 -7.80 25.49
C VAL A 41 7.04 -7.48 24.07
N VAL A 42 8.10 -8.12 23.57
CA VAL A 42 8.59 -7.93 22.20
C VAL A 42 7.56 -8.38 21.17
N ILE A 43 6.93 -9.54 21.35
CA ILE A 43 5.88 -10.04 20.45
C ILE A 43 4.67 -9.09 20.43
N LEU A 44 4.25 -8.61 21.60
CA LEU A 44 3.15 -7.66 21.72
C LEU A 44 3.48 -6.34 21.00
N LEU A 45 4.71 -5.84 21.16
CA LEU A 45 5.17 -4.62 20.49
C LEU A 45 5.20 -4.79 18.97
N LEU A 46 5.71 -5.91 18.45
CA LEU A 46 5.68 -6.22 17.02
C LEU A 46 4.24 -6.34 16.49
N PHE A 47 3.34 -6.93 17.27
CA PHE A 47 1.93 -7.05 16.90
C PHE A 47 1.23 -5.68 16.85
N LEU A 48 1.45 -4.82 17.85
CA LEU A 48 0.95 -3.46 17.87
C LEU A 48 1.49 -2.63 16.71
N LEU A 49 2.79 -2.77 16.41
CA LEU A 49 3.42 -2.06 15.29
C LEU A 49 2.86 -2.54 13.94
N ASN A 50 2.64 -3.84 13.77
CA ASN A 50 1.97 -4.40 12.58
C ASN A 50 0.54 -3.88 12.43
N LEU A 51 -0.24 -3.82 13.51
CA LEU A 51 -1.59 -3.24 13.53
C LEU A 51 -1.58 -1.75 13.16
N HIS A 52 -0.62 -1.01 13.70
CA HIS A 52 -0.47 0.41 13.40
C HIS A 52 -0.17 0.65 11.91
N VAL A 53 0.79 -0.10 11.34
CA VAL A 53 1.10 -0.07 9.90
C VAL A 53 -0.12 -0.44 9.06
N PHE A 54 -0.81 -1.53 9.44
CA PHE A 54 -2.00 -2.00 8.74
C PHE A 54 -3.10 -0.94 8.72
N ASN A 55 -3.44 -0.38 9.89
CA ASN A 55 -4.49 0.63 10.01
C ASN A 55 -4.12 1.92 9.27
N LYS A 56 -2.87 2.37 9.39
CA LYS A 56 -2.38 3.53 8.63
C LYS A 56 -2.53 3.28 7.14
N ASN A 57 -1.97 2.18 6.62
CA ASN A 57 -2.03 1.87 5.20
C ASN A 57 -3.47 1.72 4.67
N ARG A 58 -4.35 1.10 5.45
CA ARG A 58 -5.76 0.95 5.11
C ARG A 58 -6.52 2.28 5.12
N PHE A 59 -6.23 3.18 6.06
CA PHE A 59 -6.81 4.52 6.08
C PHE A 59 -6.49 5.30 4.79
N TRP A 60 -5.21 5.30 4.38
CA TRP A 60 -4.79 5.93 3.13
C TRP A 60 -5.47 5.28 1.90
N ALA A 61 -5.54 3.96 1.86
CA ALA A 61 -6.23 3.25 0.78
C ALA A 61 -7.74 3.48 0.75
N CYS A 62 -8.42 3.56 1.89
CA CYS A 62 -9.85 3.89 1.96
C CYS A 62 -10.12 5.31 1.42
N ASN A 63 -9.27 6.28 1.77
CA ASN A 63 -9.39 7.63 1.25
C ASN A 63 -9.17 7.69 -0.26
N ILE A 64 -8.21 6.92 -0.80
CA ILE A 64 -7.93 6.84 -2.25
C ILE A 64 -9.00 6.06 -3.02
N ASN A 65 -9.58 5.02 -2.41
CA ASN A 65 -10.64 4.24 -3.02
C ASN A 65 -11.99 4.99 -3.03
N ASN A 66 -12.17 5.94 -2.10
CA ASN A 66 -13.37 6.77 -2.03
C ASN A 66 -13.22 8.01 -2.92
N LEU A 67 -13.38 7.80 -4.24
CA LEU A 67 -13.28 8.85 -5.26
C LEU A 67 -14.23 10.03 -5.02
N ASN A 68 -15.31 9.84 -4.25
CA ASN A 68 -16.23 10.93 -3.89
C ASN A 68 -15.62 11.94 -2.92
N VAL A 69 -14.62 11.54 -2.13
CA VAL A 69 -13.89 12.43 -1.20
C VAL A 69 -12.76 13.16 -1.92
N ILE A 70 -12.25 12.58 -3.01
CA ILE A 70 -11.05 13.05 -3.71
C ILE A 70 -11.36 14.19 -4.68
N GLY A 71 -12.60 14.41 -5.11
CA GLY A 71 -12.89 15.44 -6.12
C GLY A 71 -12.31 15.11 -7.50
N ARG A 72 -12.42 16.03 -8.47
CA ARG A 72 -12.03 15.83 -9.87
C ARG A 72 -11.34 17.06 -10.46
N ASN A 73 -10.84 16.92 -11.69
CA ASN A 73 -10.16 17.96 -12.49
C ASN A 73 -8.87 18.45 -11.80
N TYR A 74 -7.95 17.53 -11.57
CA TYR A 74 -6.59 17.83 -11.14
C TYR A 74 -5.69 18.11 -12.35
N ASP A 75 -4.75 19.04 -12.18
CA ASP A 75 -3.73 19.36 -13.19
C ASP A 75 -2.58 18.37 -13.16
N THR A 76 -2.23 17.90 -11.95
CA THR A 76 -1.16 16.94 -11.76
C THR A 76 -1.58 15.79 -10.84
N LEU A 77 -1.37 14.56 -11.29
CA LEU A 77 -1.55 13.34 -10.51
C LEU A 77 -0.19 12.67 -10.31
N VAL A 78 0.27 12.59 -9.06
CA VAL A 78 1.54 11.97 -8.70
C VAL A 78 1.27 10.60 -8.08
N ILE A 79 1.77 9.52 -8.70
CA ILE A 79 1.60 8.14 -8.22
C ILE A 79 2.97 7.48 -8.05
N GLY A 80 3.16 6.82 -6.90
CA GLY A 80 4.31 5.92 -6.71
C GLY A 80 5.06 6.12 -5.40
N GLU A 81 6.39 6.20 -5.49
CA GLU A 81 7.24 6.58 -4.36
C GLU A 81 7.01 8.06 -3.99
N PRO A 82 7.16 8.41 -2.72
CA PRO A 82 6.94 9.78 -2.28
C PRO A 82 8.16 10.66 -2.64
N ILE A 83 7.90 11.72 -3.40
CA ILE A 83 8.89 12.67 -3.97
C ILE A 83 8.69 14.04 -3.33
N SER A 84 9.76 14.84 -3.19
CA SER A 84 9.64 16.23 -2.72
C SER A 84 8.99 17.12 -3.78
N LYS A 85 8.14 18.07 -3.36
CA LYS A 85 7.48 19.03 -4.25
C LYS A 85 8.48 19.86 -5.06
N GLU A 86 9.62 20.20 -4.45
CA GLU A 86 10.74 20.91 -5.06
C GLU A 86 11.27 20.21 -6.32
N THR A 87 11.27 18.87 -6.34
CA THR A 87 11.76 18.09 -7.48
C THR A 87 10.80 18.14 -8.68
N ILE A 88 9.52 18.41 -8.43
CA ILE A 88 8.45 18.31 -9.42
C ILE A 88 8.06 19.70 -9.97
N SER A 89 8.56 20.79 -9.37
CA SER A 89 8.27 22.18 -9.78
C SER A 89 6.76 22.43 -9.95
N LEU A 90 5.98 22.01 -8.96
CA LEU A 90 4.52 22.15 -8.95
C LEU A 90 4.10 23.52 -8.40
N ASP A 91 4.37 24.59 -9.16
CA ASP A 91 3.93 25.93 -8.78
C ASP A 91 2.48 26.16 -9.26
N ASN A 92 1.58 26.52 -8.32
CA ASN A 92 0.18 26.92 -8.52
C ASN A 92 -0.82 25.93 -9.17
N ASN A 93 -0.44 24.68 -9.42
CA ASN A 93 -1.36 23.67 -9.97
C ASN A 93 -2.20 22.96 -8.89
N LYS A 94 -3.44 22.57 -9.23
CA LYS A 94 -4.25 21.67 -8.41
C LYS A 94 -3.70 20.25 -8.57
N TYR A 95 -2.95 19.78 -7.57
CA TYR A 95 -2.30 18.46 -7.61
C TYR A 95 -2.86 17.48 -6.57
N ILE A 96 -2.65 16.20 -6.84
CA ILE A 96 -2.93 15.11 -5.91
C ILE A 96 -1.76 14.13 -5.82
N PHE A 97 -1.39 13.78 -4.59
CA PHE A 97 -0.33 12.82 -4.28
C PHE A 97 -0.93 11.50 -3.81
N ILE A 98 -0.66 10.44 -4.57
CA ILE A 98 -1.04 9.06 -4.26
C ILE A 98 0.26 8.26 -4.18
N THR A 99 0.97 8.45 -3.07
CA THR A 99 2.31 7.91 -2.88
C THR A 99 2.40 7.01 -1.64
N CYS A 100 3.15 5.92 -1.74
CA CYS A 100 3.44 5.03 -0.62
C CYS A 100 4.91 4.62 -0.68
N PRO A 101 5.65 4.67 0.45
CA PRO A 101 7.02 4.17 0.51
C PRO A 101 7.09 2.72 0.06
N GLY A 102 8.00 2.41 -0.86
CA GLY A 102 8.20 1.05 -1.33
C GLY A 102 7.15 0.54 -2.32
N ARG A 103 6.32 1.44 -2.86
CA ARG A 103 5.31 1.10 -3.87
C ARG A 103 5.98 0.58 -5.13
N SER A 104 5.45 -0.53 -5.65
CA SER A 104 5.99 -1.09 -6.88
C SER A 104 5.49 -0.36 -8.12
N MET A 105 6.32 -0.36 -9.18
CA MET A 105 5.94 0.23 -10.46
C MET A 105 4.69 -0.43 -11.05
N GLY A 106 4.56 -1.76 -10.90
CA GLY A 106 3.36 -2.48 -11.33
C GLY A 106 2.07 -2.00 -10.63
N ALA A 107 2.14 -1.73 -9.32
CA ALA A 107 1.01 -1.18 -8.58
C ALA A 107 0.71 0.27 -9.01
N SER A 108 1.73 1.10 -9.22
CA SER A 108 1.57 2.47 -9.70
C SER A 108 0.89 2.54 -11.07
N ILE A 109 1.24 1.62 -11.98
CA ILE A 109 0.61 1.53 -13.31
C ILE A 109 -0.88 1.17 -13.19
N ILE A 110 -1.23 0.19 -12.36
CA ILE A 110 -2.63 -0.20 -12.13
C ILE A 110 -3.42 0.99 -11.55
N LEU A 111 -2.83 1.71 -10.59
CA LEU A 111 -3.44 2.91 -10.02
C LEU A 111 -3.59 4.02 -11.06
N ALA A 112 -2.61 4.21 -11.95
CA ALA A 112 -2.71 5.17 -13.04
C ALA A 112 -3.90 4.87 -13.98
N TYR A 113 -4.07 3.62 -14.40
CA TYR A 113 -5.21 3.21 -15.23
C TYR A 113 -6.56 3.38 -14.53
N ARG A 114 -6.60 3.31 -13.19
CA ARG A 114 -7.83 3.49 -12.43
C ARG A 114 -8.14 4.97 -12.17
N LEU A 115 -7.11 5.77 -11.93
CA LEU A 115 -7.22 7.12 -11.39
C LEU A 115 -6.98 8.21 -12.44
N PHE A 116 -6.70 7.87 -13.70
CA PHE A 116 -6.54 8.85 -14.77
C PHE A 116 -7.77 9.78 -14.92
N SER A 117 -8.97 9.30 -14.59
CA SER A 117 -10.20 10.09 -14.62
C SER A 117 -10.24 11.26 -13.63
N LEU A 118 -9.30 11.30 -12.68
CA LEU A 118 -9.13 12.44 -11.78
C LEU A 118 -8.45 13.63 -12.46
N LEU A 119 -7.69 13.41 -13.53
CA LEU A 119 -7.00 14.45 -14.29
C LEU A 119 -7.97 15.17 -15.23
N HIS A 120 -7.73 16.45 -15.47
CA HIS A 120 -8.36 17.15 -16.60
C HIS A 120 -7.72 16.69 -17.94
N SER A 121 -8.40 16.94 -19.07
CA SER A 121 -7.84 16.71 -20.42
C SER A 121 -6.62 17.62 -20.63
N GLY A 122 -5.47 17.06 -21.01
CA GLY A 122 -4.20 17.80 -21.04
C GLY A 122 -3.40 17.76 -19.73
N GLY A 123 -3.93 17.13 -18.68
CA GLY A 123 -3.28 17.05 -17.37
C GLY A 123 -1.98 16.23 -17.39
N THR A 124 -1.20 16.35 -16.31
CA THR A 124 0.10 15.68 -16.17
C THR A 124 0.02 14.52 -15.18
N LEU A 125 0.34 13.31 -15.66
CA LEU A 125 0.57 12.14 -14.83
C LEU A 125 2.06 11.99 -14.52
N ILE A 126 2.38 11.89 -13.24
CA ILE A 126 3.75 11.76 -12.75
C ILE A 126 3.90 10.40 -12.06
N LEU A 127 4.82 9.59 -12.56
CA LEU A 127 5.16 8.28 -11.99
C LEU A 127 6.52 8.30 -11.31
N ALA A 128 6.49 8.03 -10.02
CA ALA A 128 7.65 7.94 -9.15
C ALA A 128 7.99 6.48 -8.84
N TYR A 129 9.20 6.01 -9.17
CA TYR A 129 9.58 4.62 -8.89
C TYR A 129 11.02 4.45 -8.43
N HIS A 130 11.24 3.52 -7.48
CA HIS A 130 12.57 3.16 -7.01
C HIS A 130 13.21 2.04 -7.85
N LYS A 131 12.45 0.98 -8.15
CA LYS A 131 12.89 -0.15 -8.99
C LYS A 131 11.87 -0.47 -10.07
N ALA A 132 12.35 -0.75 -11.28
CA ALA A 132 11.54 -1.28 -12.37
C ALA A 132 11.19 -2.75 -12.06
N GLY A 133 10.08 -2.94 -11.35
CA GLY A 133 9.58 -4.27 -10.99
C GLY A 133 8.06 -4.30 -11.04
N GLU A 134 7.51 -5.34 -11.67
CA GLU A 134 6.06 -5.55 -11.80
C GLU A 134 5.44 -6.20 -10.56
N LYS A 135 6.27 -6.68 -9.62
CA LYS A 135 5.79 -7.37 -8.41
C LYS A 135 5.09 -6.38 -7.48
N ILE A 136 3.81 -6.62 -7.21
CA ILE A 136 2.99 -5.83 -6.29
C ILE A 136 3.42 -6.10 -4.84
N SER A 137 3.70 -5.02 -4.08
CA SER A 137 4.06 -5.12 -2.66
C SER A 137 2.84 -5.48 -1.81
N SER A 138 3.05 -6.09 -0.63
CA SER A 138 1.96 -6.30 0.34
C SER A 138 1.33 -4.99 0.80
N LEU A 139 2.09 -3.89 0.78
CA LEU A 139 1.63 -2.55 1.09
C LEU A 139 0.71 -1.97 0.01
N ASP A 140 0.79 -2.46 -1.22
CA ASP A 140 -0.02 -1.97 -2.34
C ASP A 140 -1.38 -2.67 -2.46
N ILE A 141 -1.55 -3.83 -1.80
CA ILE A 141 -2.78 -4.64 -1.84
C ILE A 141 -4.04 -3.84 -1.48
N PRO A 142 -4.07 -2.99 -0.42
CA PRO A 142 -5.26 -2.21 -0.06
C PRO A 142 -5.74 -1.26 -1.16
N TYR A 143 -4.83 -0.80 -2.04
CA TYR A 143 -5.13 0.19 -3.09
C TYR A 143 -5.68 -0.45 -4.37
N ILE A 144 -5.54 -1.77 -4.50
CA ILE A 144 -5.90 -2.52 -5.71
C ILE A 144 -7.28 -3.14 -5.54
N HIS A 145 -8.08 -3.10 -6.61
CA HIS A 145 -9.42 -3.71 -6.63
C HIS A 145 -9.35 -5.24 -6.61
N ASP A 146 -10.35 -5.90 -6.03
CA ASP A 146 -10.37 -7.37 -5.84
C ASP A 146 -10.25 -8.16 -7.15
N VAL A 147 -10.86 -7.67 -8.23
CA VAL A 147 -10.77 -8.30 -9.57
C VAL A 147 -9.33 -8.33 -10.06
N THR A 148 -8.60 -7.23 -9.95
CA THR A 148 -7.19 -7.15 -10.37
C THR A 148 -6.28 -7.99 -9.48
N LEU A 149 -6.60 -8.12 -8.18
CA LEU A 149 -5.89 -9.03 -7.28
C LEU A 149 -6.08 -10.50 -7.70
N PHE A 150 -7.29 -10.86 -8.11
CA PHE A 150 -7.62 -12.20 -8.60
C PHE A 150 -6.87 -12.51 -9.90
N GLU A 151 -6.90 -11.63 -10.90
CA GLU A 151 -6.16 -11.76 -12.16
C GLU A 151 -4.65 -11.93 -11.95
N LYS A 152 -4.09 -11.22 -10.96
CA LYS A 152 -2.66 -11.26 -10.61
C LYS A 152 -2.30 -12.45 -9.69
N ASN A 153 -3.25 -13.31 -9.31
CA ASN A 153 -3.07 -14.39 -8.33
C ASN A 153 -2.52 -13.93 -6.97
N ILE A 154 -2.87 -12.72 -6.53
CA ILE A 154 -2.42 -12.15 -5.26
C ILE A 154 -3.47 -12.37 -4.18
N LYS A 155 -3.09 -13.09 -3.12
CA LYS A 155 -3.96 -13.32 -1.96
C LYS A 155 -4.06 -12.06 -1.11
N ARG A 156 -5.28 -11.55 -0.92
CA ARG A 156 -5.58 -10.40 -0.04
C ARG A 156 -5.12 -10.59 1.41
N LYS A 157 -4.97 -11.83 1.87
CA LYS A 157 -4.47 -12.15 3.22
C LYS A 157 -3.08 -11.57 3.52
N LYS A 158 -2.26 -11.30 2.49
CA LYS A 158 -0.95 -10.68 2.63
C LYS A 158 -1.03 -9.23 3.15
N GLU A 159 -2.19 -8.60 3.03
CA GLU A 159 -2.46 -7.26 3.55
C GLU A 159 -2.35 -7.19 5.08
N TYR A 160 -2.70 -8.25 5.80
CA TYR A 160 -2.75 -8.26 7.28
C TYR A 160 -1.38 -8.31 7.95
N PHE A 161 -0.33 -8.63 7.20
CA PHE A 161 1.02 -8.83 7.72
C PHE A 161 2.06 -7.97 6.99
N PRO A 162 1.86 -6.65 6.90
CA PRO A 162 2.77 -5.77 6.19
C PRO A 162 4.18 -5.81 6.79
N LEU A 163 4.28 -5.87 8.12
CA LEU A 163 5.56 -5.87 8.83
C LEU A 163 6.41 -7.12 8.54
N PHE A 164 5.78 -8.29 8.43
CA PHE A 164 6.47 -9.55 8.18
C PHE A 164 6.90 -9.71 6.71
N LEU A 165 6.10 -9.18 5.79
CA LEU A 165 6.37 -9.30 4.35
C LEU A 165 7.30 -8.20 3.84
N ASN A 166 7.21 -6.99 4.40
CA ASN A 166 7.99 -5.83 3.99
C ASN A 166 8.41 -5.01 5.24
N PRO A 167 9.35 -5.51 6.05
CA PRO A 167 9.71 -4.89 7.34
C PRO A 167 10.28 -3.48 7.17
N ILE A 168 11.22 -3.30 6.25
CA ILE A 168 11.91 -2.02 6.03
C ILE A 168 10.92 -0.94 5.55
N GLN A 169 10.06 -1.28 4.59
CA GLN A 169 9.10 -0.34 4.01
C GLN A 169 7.98 -0.01 5.01
N SER A 170 7.53 -1.01 5.78
CA SER A 170 6.56 -0.80 6.86
C SER A 170 7.10 0.16 7.92
N LEU A 171 8.37 0.01 8.29
CA LEU A 171 9.01 0.91 9.26
C LEU A 171 9.12 2.33 8.73
N LYS A 172 9.51 2.51 7.45
CA LYS A 172 9.51 3.83 6.79
C LYS A 172 8.13 4.49 6.81
N LEU A 173 7.07 3.72 6.56
CA LEU A 173 5.69 4.19 6.61
C LEU A 173 5.28 4.66 8.02
N VAL A 174 5.78 4.03 9.09
CA VAL A 174 5.58 4.49 10.47
C VAL A 174 6.37 5.76 10.77
N MET A 175 7.66 5.76 10.44
CA MET A 175 8.59 6.86 10.74
C MET A 175 8.31 8.15 9.96
N GLY A 176 7.50 8.11 8.90
CA GLY A 176 7.18 9.30 8.10
C GLY A 176 8.36 9.80 7.26
N VAL A 177 9.39 8.97 7.06
CA VAL A 177 10.52 9.29 6.17
C VAL A 177 10.06 9.05 4.73
N THR A 178 9.68 10.12 4.04
CA THR A 178 8.90 10.00 2.79
C THR A 178 9.36 10.89 1.64
N HIS A 179 10.46 11.63 1.69
CA HIS A 179 10.81 12.44 0.51
C HIS A 179 12.21 12.12 0.03
N HIS A 180 12.27 11.61 -1.19
CA HIS A 180 13.52 11.40 -1.89
C HIS A 180 13.64 12.41 -3.03
N HIS A 181 14.87 12.86 -3.27
CA HIS A 181 15.20 13.54 -4.51
C HIS A 181 15.16 12.53 -5.65
N ALA A 182 14.41 12.85 -6.69
CA ALA A 182 14.22 11.96 -7.82
C ALA A 182 14.84 12.56 -9.09
N LYS A 183 15.34 11.71 -9.98
CA LYS A 183 15.86 12.12 -11.30
C LYS A 183 14.85 11.77 -12.38
N ALA A 184 14.53 12.74 -13.24
CA ALA A 184 13.72 12.48 -14.42
C ALA A 184 14.38 11.37 -15.26
N THR A 185 13.60 10.38 -15.68
CA THR A 185 14.06 9.22 -16.46
C THR A 185 13.13 9.02 -17.66
N LYS A 186 13.64 8.45 -18.76
CA LYS A 186 12.82 8.12 -19.95
C LYS A 186 11.88 6.93 -19.71
N ASN A 187 10.72 7.01 -20.35
CA ASN A 187 9.48 6.27 -20.13
C ASN A 187 9.58 4.75 -19.98
N VAL A 188 8.60 4.22 -19.23
CA VAL A 188 8.21 2.81 -19.24
C VAL A 188 7.15 2.63 -20.33
N ASN A 189 7.50 1.96 -21.42
CA ASN A 189 6.73 1.87 -22.68
C ASN A 189 5.25 1.47 -22.54
N LYS A 190 4.83 0.77 -21.48
CA LYS A 190 3.46 0.22 -21.37
C LYS A 190 2.36 1.27 -21.12
N LEU A 191 2.69 2.41 -20.51
CA LEU A 191 1.69 3.45 -20.18
C LEU A 191 1.67 4.62 -21.17
N GLU A 192 2.72 4.74 -21.98
CA GLU A 192 2.88 5.88 -22.87
C GLU A 192 1.78 5.95 -23.93
N ASP A 193 1.43 4.82 -24.54
CA ASP A 193 0.38 4.75 -25.57
C ASP A 193 -1.00 5.09 -24.98
N PHE A 194 -1.26 4.64 -23.74
CA PHE A 194 -2.49 4.98 -23.03
C PHE A 194 -2.57 6.49 -22.74
N CYS A 195 -1.50 7.08 -22.22
CA CYS A 195 -1.44 8.52 -21.96
C CYS A 195 -1.59 9.35 -23.24
N LYS A 196 -0.92 8.95 -24.33
CA LYS A 196 -1.06 9.61 -25.64
C LYS A 196 -2.49 9.58 -26.17
N SER A 197 -3.16 8.42 -26.09
CA SER A 197 -4.55 8.28 -26.54
C SER A 197 -5.57 9.13 -25.77
N ARG A 198 -5.19 9.62 -24.59
CA ARG A 198 -6.04 10.41 -23.68
C ARG A 198 -5.57 11.85 -23.53
N GLU A 199 -4.58 12.28 -24.32
CA GLU A 199 -3.98 13.61 -24.24
C GLU A 199 -3.42 13.95 -22.85
N ILE A 200 -2.84 12.95 -22.17
CA ILE A 200 -2.23 13.12 -20.84
C ILE A 200 -0.71 13.17 -20.99
N LYS A 201 -0.06 14.17 -20.38
CA LYS A 201 1.40 14.27 -20.33
C LYS A 201 1.95 13.30 -19.29
N LEU A 202 2.80 12.36 -19.70
CA LEU A 202 3.46 11.43 -18.79
C LEU A 202 4.87 11.93 -18.44
N LEU A 203 5.18 12.01 -17.15
CA LEU A 203 6.52 12.26 -16.63
C LEU A 203 6.92 11.13 -15.68
N THR A 204 8.14 10.61 -15.85
CA THR A 204 8.68 9.52 -15.02
C THR A 204 9.90 9.97 -14.23
N TYR A 205 9.91 9.68 -12.94
CA TYR A 205 10.97 10.01 -12.02
C TYR A 205 11.48 8.75 -11.31
N LYS A 206 12.80 8.59 -11.30
CA LYS A 206 13.48 7.52 -10.58
C LYS A 206 13.99 8.05 -9.24
N VAL A 207 13.58 7.38 -8.18
CA VAL A 207 13.87 7.68 -6.76
C VAL A 207 14.99 6.78 -6.25
#